data_AF-A0A381FIJ2-F1
#
_entry.id   AF-A0A381FIJ2-F1
#
_cell.length_a   1.000
_cell.length_b   1.000
_cell.length_c   1.000
_cell.angle_alpha   90.00
_cell.angle_beta   90.00
_cell.angle_gamma   90.00
#
_symmetry.space_group_name_H-M   'P 1'
#
loop_
_entity.id
_entity.type
_entity.pdbx_description
1 polymer ?
#
loop_
_entity_poly.entity_id
_entity_poly.type
_entity_poly.pdbx_seq_one_letter_code
_entity_poly.pdbx_strand_id
1 'polypeptide(L)'
;MNFFKSSITITLLFLLVIISCISRTTDSPQSRDTGFYHKNSGENELNYISYYSEIYKADSLFVTKNYDETYRILDPLLKRYKPVKGWFVNISRDYLISKSKVVKVERTDVENYLNEQAYSVEAVLGDKSVAKLLEEFHIDKAEVEKIVEKNVSKINIPLRNELGKMTLRDQEVRNTTDYDSIRKIDLQHSQRLREIIETVGFPNEKVVGGYSLQGKPHSEIFLPLIFNHMAYNGDYDYFKKKLPELIKNGTCDPFNYAMLEDRRNEINNKPVEYHVIIPIEEKSDKKKINANRKAIGLPSVEFEEFKKKIMSN
;
A
#
# COMPACT_ATOMS: atom_id res chain seq x y z
N MET A 1 -48.00 24.65 36.26
CA MET A 1 -49.28 23.94 36.03
C MET A 1 -49.15 23.22 34.71
N ASN A 2 -48.76 21.95 34.71
CA ASN A 2 -49.57 20.73 34.89
C ASN A 2 -49.73 20.08 33.50
N PHE A 3 -48.92 19.09 33.16
CA PHE A 3 -49.09 17.65 33.43
C PHE A 3 -50.34 17.05 32.79
N PHE A 4 -50.14 16.05 31.91
CA PHE A 4 -50.71 14.67 31.92
C PHE A 4 -50.28 14.00 30.59
N LYS A 5 -49.30 13.07 30.61
CA LYS A 5 -49.43 11.59 30.68
C LYS A 5 -50.26 10.96 29.54
N SER A 6 -49.68 10.02 28.80
CA SER A 6 -50.01 8.59 28.98
C SER A 6 -49.06 7.66 28.21
N SER A 7 -48.71 6.56 28.87
CA SER A 7 -47.91 5.42 28.39
C SER A 7 -48.77 4.43 27.62
N ILE A 8 -48.20 3.73 26.63
CA ILE A 8 -48.72 2.44 26.16
C ILE A 8 -47.58 1.42 26.15
N THR A 9 -47.74 0.45 27.05
CA THR A 9 -47.02 -0.80 27.21
C THR A 9 -47.38 -1.74 26.06
N ILE A 10 -46.41 -2.33 25.35
CA ILE A 10 -46.67 -3.42 24.40
C ILE A 10 -46.18 -4.73 25.00
N THR A 11 -47.12 -5.66 25.06
CA THR A 11 -47.11 -6.97 25.68
C THR A 11 -46.25 -7.97 24.89
N LEU A 12 -45.49 -8.77 25.63
CA LEU A 12 -44.80 -9.99 25.23
C LEU A 12 -45.79 -11.01 24.63
N LEU A 13 -45.49 -11.59 23.47
CA LEU A 13 -46.13 -12.83 23.02
C LEU A 13 -45.06 -13.89 22.74
N PHE A 14 -45.00 -14.88 23.62
CA PHE A 14 -44.32 -16.15 23.40
C PHE A 14 -45.15 -16.98 22.41
N LEU A 15 -44.52 -17.57 21.40
CA LEU A 15 -45.01 -18.81 20.81
C LEU A 15 -43.83 -19.74 20.48
N LEU A 16 -43.75 -20.80 21.27
CA LEU A 16 -42.92 -21.98 21.07
C LEU A 16 -43.77 -23.01 20.33
N VAL A 17 -43.35 -23.42 19.13
CA VAL A 17 -43.87 -24.64 18.48
C VAL A 17 -42.67 -25.46 18.03
N ILE A 18 -42.47 -26.56 18.77
CA ILE A 18 -41.69 -27.72 18.35
C ILE A 18 -42.66 -28.63 17.61
N ILE A 19 -42.25 -29.24 16.47
CA ILE A 19 -42.56 -30.63 16.11
C ILE A 19 -41.79 -31.06 14.83
N SER A 20 -40.99 -32.10 15.04
CA SER A 20 -40.60 -33.26 14.22
C SER A 20 -40.07 -33.14 12.78
N CYS A 21 -38.89 -33.75 12.63
CA CYS A 21 -38.32 -34.31 11.41
C CYS A 21 -39.20 -35.40 10.78
N ILE A 22 -39.42 -35.37 9.45
CA ILE A 22 -39.45 -36.54 8.54
C ILE A 22 -38.96 -36.08 7.15
N SER A 23 -38.04 -36.86 6.58
CA SER A 23 -37.31 -36.65 5.32
C SER A 23 -38.15 -36.96 4.06
N ARG A 24 -37.87 -36.26 2.94
CA ARG A 24 -37.72 -36.84 1.57
C ARG A 24 -37.22 -35.79 0.55
N THR A 25 -35.99 -36.05 0.08
CA THR A 25 -35.44 -35.94 -1.30
C THR A 25 -35.64 -34.71 -2.19
N THR A 26 -34.47 -34.27 -2.70
CA THR A 26 -34.12 -33.61 -3.98
C THR A 26 -34.63 -32.20 -4.25
N ASP A 27 -33.75 -31.21 -4.11
CA ASP A 27 -33.02 -30.61 -5.25
C ASP A 27 -31.91 -29.67 -4.74
N SER A 28 -30.74 -29.71 -5.40
CA SER A 28 -29.61 -28.82 -5.08
C SER A 28 -29.86 -27.40 -5.59
N PRO A 29 -29.23 -26.40 -4.96
CA PRO A 29 -28.52 -25.41 -5.76
C PRO A 29 -27.09 -25.15 -5.28
N GLN A 30 -26.15 -25.49 -6.17
CA GLN A 30 -24.91 -24.78 -6.50
C GLN A 30 -24.29 -23.86 -5.45
N SER A 31 -23.14 -24.31 -4.96
CA SER A 31 -22.08 -23.54 -4.33
C SER A 31 -21.74 -22.28 -5.13
N ARG A 32 -21.78 -21.11 -4.47
CA ARG A 32 -21.09 -19.92 -4.95
C ARG A 32 -19.62 -20.04 -4.58
N ASP A 33 -18.83 -20.32 -5.60
CA ASP A 33 -17.38 -20.25 -5.61
C ASP A 33 -16.92 -18.87 -5.09
N THR A 34 -16.30 -18.86 -3.92
CA THR A 34 -15.43 -17.77 -3.50
C THR A 34 -14.07 -18.15 -4.06
N GLY A 35 -13.61 -17.41 -5.07
CA GLY A 35 -12.36 -17.68 -5.78
C GLY A 35 -11.15 -17.64 -4.85
N PHE A 36 -10.85 -18.78 -4.24
CA PHE A 36 -9.56 -19.09 -3.67
C PHE A 36 -8.58 -19.20 -4.84
N TYR A 37 -7.58 -18.33 -4.86
CA TYR A 37 -6.44 -18.47 -5.75
C TYR A 37 -5.72 -19.78 -5.42
N HIS A 38 -5.97 -20.81 -6.22
CA HIS A 38 -5.15 -22.01 -6.24
C HIS A 38 -3.73 -21.62 -6.66
N LYS A 39 -2.78 -21.77 -5.73
CA LYS A 39 -1.33 -21.65 -5.98
C LYS A 39 -0.93 -22.81 -6.91
N ASN A 40 -0.79 -22.54 -8.20
CA ASN A 40 -0.15 -23.47 -9.13
C ASN A 40 1.33 -23.60 -8.73
N SER A 41 1.68 -24.75 -8.18
CA SER A 41 3.06 -25.18 -7.94
C SER A 41 3.74 -25.44 -9.28
N GLY A 42 4.53 -24.47 -9.76
CA GLY A 42 5.30 -24.61 -11.00
C GLY A 42 5.92 -23.31 -11.52
N GLU A 43 5.39 -22.14 -11.16
CA GLU A 43 6.07 -20.86 -11.42
C GLU A 43 7.07 -20.60 -10.29
N ASN A 44 8.35 -20.40 -10.64
CA ASN A 44 9.33 -19.85 -9.70
C ASN A 44 8.75 -18.54 -9.14
N GLU A 45 8.33 -18.56 -7.87
CA GLU A 45 7.69 -17.43 -7.20
C GLU A 45 8.58 -16.18 -7.38
N LEU A 46 8.10 -15.20 -8.15
CA LEU A 46 8.87 -14.03 -8.52
C LEU A 46 9.29 -13.27 -7.27
N ASN A 47 10.60 -13.15 -7.04
CA ASN A 47 11.15 -12.36 -5.95
C ASN A 47 11.25 -10.89 -6.37
N TYR A 48 10.51 -10.02 -5.70
CA TYR A 48 10.46 -8.57 -5.97
C TYR A 48 11.65 -7.78 -5.38
N ILE A 49 12.52 -8.37 -4.56
CA ILE A 49 13.71 -7.68 -4.02
C ILE A 49 14.61 -7.16 -5.16
N SER A 50 14.83 -7.97 -6.20
CA SER A 50 15.59 -7.54 -7.39
C SER A 50 14.84 -6.51 -8.21
N TYR A 51 13.51 -6.60 -8.26
CA TYR A 51 12.67 -5.60 -8.93
C TYR A 51 12.88 -4.22 -8.32
N TYR A 52 12.85 -4.11 -6.98
CA TYR A 52 13.06 -2.81 -6.32
C TYR A 52 14.42 -2.19 -6.65
N SER A 53 15.49 -2.98 -6.72
CA SER A 53 16.81 -2.46 -7.09
C SER A 53 16.83 -1.85 -8.50
N GLU A 54 16.16 -2.49 -9.47
CA GLU A 54 16.10 -2.00 -10.85
C GLU A 54 15.22 -0.76 -10.99
N ILE A 55 14.11 -0.66 -10.25
CA ILE A 55 13.25 0.54 -10.35
C ILE A 55 13.94 1.79 -9.79
N TYR A 56 14.75 1.68 -8.72
CA TYR A 56 15.48 2.86 -8.20
C TYR A 56 16.57 3.33 -9.16
N LYS A 57 17.22 2.39 -9.85
CA LYS A 57 18.16 2.72 -10.93
C LYS A 57 17.43 3.45 -12.07
N ALA A 58 16.30 2.91 -12.53
CA ALA A 58 15.49 3.52 -13.59
C ALA A 58 14.96 4.90 -13.21
N ASP A 59 14.51 5.09 -11.97
CA ASP A 59 14.03 6.39 -11.45
C ASP A 59 15.15 7.43 -11.40
N SER A 60 16.36 7.06 -10.98
CA SER A 60 17.53 7.97 -11.00
C SER A 60 17.79 8.53 -12.40
N LEU A 61 17.69 7.66 -13.41
CA LEU A 61 17.85 8.02 -14.81
C LEU A 61 16.66 8.86 -15.31
N PHE A 62 15.45 8.52 -14.88
CA PHE A 62 14.24 9.23 -15.29
C PHE A 62 14.25 10.68 -14.82
N VAL A 63 14.59 10.87 -13.54
CA VAL A 63 14.69 12.19 -12.91
C VAL A 63 15.78 13.05 -13.56
N THR A 64 16.85 12.43 -14.07
CA THR A 64 17.90 13.10 -14.85
C THR A 64 17.58 13.19 -16.34
N LYS A 65 16.35 12.87 -16.75
CA LYS A 65 15.83 12.90 -18.13
C LYS A 65 16.54 11.96 -19.11
N ASN A 66 17.23 10.94 -18.62
CA ASN A 66 17.81 9.87 -19.44
C ASN A 66 16.74 8.82 -19.78
N TYR A 67 15.77 9.22 -20.61
CA TYR A 67 14.59 8.42 -20.92
C TYR A 67 14.90 7.13 -21.70
N ASP A 68 15.91 7.16 -22.57
CA ASP A 68 16.37 5.98 -23.32
C ASP A 68 16.81 4.86 -22.38
N GLU A 69 17.67 5.17 -21.42
CA GLU A 69 18.18 4.19 -20.47
C GLU A 69 17.10 3.78 -19.46
N THR A 70 16.24 4.71 -19.02
CA THR A 70 15.07 4.37 -18.19
C THR A 70 14.17 3.36 -18.91
N TYR A 71 13.82 3.61 -20.17
CA TYR A 71 12.98 2.70 -20.95
C TYR A 71 13.65 1.33 -21.13
N ARG A 72 14.95 1.30 -21.41
CA ARG A 72 15.72 0.06 -21.58
C ARG A 72 15.73 -0.81 -20.32
N ILE A 73 15.67 -0.21 -19.13
CA ILE A 73 15.55 -0.94 -17.86
C ILE A 73 14.10 -1.37 -17.62
N LEU A 74 13.14 -0.45 -17.75
CA LEU A 74 11.76 -0.70 -17.35
C LEU A 74 11.00 -1.64 -18.30
N ASP A 75 11.21 -1.57 -19.61
CA ASP A 75 10.49 -2.39 -20.60
C ASP A 75 10.63 -3.91 -20.37
N PRO A 76 11.85 -4.49 -20.29
CA PRO A 76 11.99 -5.91 -19.98
C PRO A 76 11.58 -6.24 -18.55
N LEU A 77 11.74 -5.31 -17.60
CA LEU A 77 11.36 -5.51 -16.20
C LEU A 77 9.84 -5.68 -16.06
N LEU A 78 9.05 -4.79 -16.68
CA LEU A 78 7.59 -4.78 -16.59
C LEU A 78 6.92 -5.86 -17.44
N LYS A 79 7.65 -6.47 -18.39
CA LYS A 79 7.22 -7.72 -19.04
C LYS A 79 7.26 -8.92 -18.10
N ARG A 80 8.09 -8.87 -17.05
CA ARG A 80 8.26 -9.95 -16.07
C ARG A 80 7.51 -9.71 -14.77
N TYR A 81 7.46 -8.47 -14.30
CA TYR A 81 6.89 -8.10 -13.01
C TYR A 81 5.63 -7.26 -13.21
N LYS A 82 4.60 -7.53 -12.40
CA LYS A 82 3.49 -6.58 -12.28
C LYS A 82 4.02 -5.33 -11.57
N PRO A 83 3.70 -4.12 -12.04
CA PRO A 83 4.18 -2.91 -11.39
C PRO A 83 3.65 -2.84 -9.96
N VAL A 84 4.58 -2.65 -9.03
CA VAL A 84 4.33 -2.37 -7.61
C VAL A 84 5.02 -1.07 -7.26
N LYS A 85 4.38 -0.25 -6.42
CA LYS A 85 4.99 1.00 -5.97
C LYS A 85 6.17 0.68 -5.05
N GLY A 86 7.25 1.43 -5.24
CA GLY A 86 8.32 1.54 -4.26
C GLY A 86 8.30 2.92 -3.64
N TRP A 87 9.00 3.05 -2.52
CA TRP A 87 9.19 4.30 -1.81
C TRP A 87 9.60 5.46 -2.75
N PHE A 88 8.72 6.46 -2.89
CA PHE A 88 8.86 7.64 -3.76
C PHE A 88 9.02 7.40 -5.28
N VAL A 89 8.54 6.26 -5.80
CA VAL A 89 8.65 5.97 -7.24
C VAL A 89 7.31 5.66 -7.89
N ASN A 90 7.06 6.25 -9.07
CA ASN A 90 5.83 6.05 -9.85
C ASN A 90 6.13 5.29 -11.15
N ILE A 91 6.36 3.98 -11.05
CA ILE A 91 6.92 3.15 -12.13
C ILE A 91 6.06 3.16 -13.40
N SER A 92 4.74 2.97 -13.29
CA SER A 92 3.90 2.94 -14.49
C SER A 92 3.91 4.29 -15.22
N ARG A 93 3.98 5.40 -14.47
CA ARG A 93 4.13 6.75 -15.04
C ARG A 93 5.48 6.90 -15.73
N ASP A 94 6.57 6.61 -15.02
CA ASP A 94 7.92 6.81 -15.51
C ASP A 94 8.21 5.92 -16.73
N TYR A 95 7.63 4.72 -16.76
CA TYR A 95 7.63 3.84 -17.93
C TYR A 95 6.88 4.44 -19.11
N LEU A 96 5.63 4.89 -18.94
CA LEU A 96 4.84 5.49 -20.03
C LEU A 96 5.56 6.71 -20.62
N ILE A 97 6.03 7.61 -19.76
CA ILE A 97 6.72 8.82 -20.20
C ILE A 97 8.03 8.46 -20.89
N SER A 98 8.85 7.55 -20.35
CA SER A 98 10.09 7.13 -21.02
C SER A 98 9.82 6.47 -22.37
N LYS A 99 8.82 5.57 -22.44
CA LYS A 99 8.40 4.95 -23.70
C LYS A 99 8.06 6.01 -24.75
N SER A 100 7.26 7.02 -24.39
CA SER A 100 6.88 8.15 -25.28
C SER A 100 8.04 8.97 -25.83
N LYS A 101 9.23 8.87 -25.23
CA LYS A 101 10.43 9.61 -25.67
C LYS A 101 11.32 8.79 -26.60
N VAL A 102 11.19 7.48 -26.57
CA VAL A 102 12.14 6.54 -27.18
C VAL A 102 11.51 5.80 -28.35
N VAL A 103 10.25 5.42 -28.21
CA VAL A 103 9.50 4.66 -29.22
C VAL A 103 8.10 5.24 -29.39
N LYS A 104 7.43 4.82 -30.47
CA LYS A 104 6.03 5.18 -30.70
C LYS A 104 5.15 4.58 -29.59
N VAL A 105 4.37 5.44 -28.95
CA VAL A 105 3.33 5.05 -27.99
C VAL A 105 2.03 4.85 -28.74
N GLU A 106 1.21 3.91 -28.26
CA GLU A 106 -0.13 3.67 -28.76
C GLU A 106 -1.17 4.05 -27.69
N ARG A 107 -2.41 4.33 -28.11
CA ARG A 107 -3.51 4.65 -27.19
C ARG A 107 -3.65 3.64 -26.05
N THR A 108 -3.46 2.35 -26.34
CA THR A 108 -3.54 1.25 -25.38
C THR A 108 -2.49 1.34 -24.27
N ASP A 109 -1.32 1.94 -24.52
CA ASP A 109 -0.32 2.16 -23.48
C ASP A 109 -0.80 3.18 -22.44
N VAL A 110 -1.46 4.24 -22.91
CA VAL A 110 -2.05 5.28 -22.04
C VAL A 110 -3.22 4.69 -21.26
N GLU A 111 -4.09 3.91 -21.92
CA GLU A 111 -5.18 3.20 -21.25
C GLU A 111 -4.67 2.20 -20.20
N ASN A 112 -3.58 1.47 -20.47
CA ASN A 112 -2.97 0.57 -19.49
C ASN A 112 -2.47 1.34 -18.27
N TYR A 113 -1.75 2.45 -18.48
CA TYR A 113 -1.34 3.34 -17.39
C TYR A 113 -2.54 3.82 -16.55
N LEU A 114 -3.62 4.27 -17.20
CA LEU A 114 -4.82 4.73 -16.50
C LEU A 114 -5.48 3.59 -15.71
N ASN A 115 -5.63 2.40 -16.30
CA ASN A 115 -6.23 1.24 -15.61
C ASN A 115 -5.39 0.78 -14.40
N GLU A 116 -4.08 1.04 -14.39
CA GLU A 116 -3.19 0.66 -13.28
C GLU A 116 -3.09 1.72 -12.18
N GLN A 117 -3.10 3.02 -12.51
CA GLN A 117 -2.71 4.08 -11.57
C GLN A 117 -3.72 5.23 -11.44
N ALA A 118 -4.73 5.32 -12.31
CA ALA A 118 -5.69 6.43 -12.24
C ALA A 118 -6.70 6.22 -11.11
N TYR A 119 -6.43 6.84 -9.96
CA TYR A 119 -7.31 6.86 -8.79
C TYR A 119 -7.85 8.25 -8.46
N SER A 120 -7.40 9.28 -9.17
CA SER A 120 -7.82 10.68 -9.02
C SER A 120 -7.77 11.36 -10.38
N VAL A 121 -8.88 11.97 -10.79
CA VAL A 121 -8.98 12.69 -12.07
C VAL A 121 -8.05 13.88 -12.07
N GLU A 122 -8.04 14.64 -10.97
CA GLU A 122 -7.17 15.79 -10.77
C GLU A 122 -5.68 15.41 -10.85
N ALA A 123 -5.28 14.31 -10.20
CA ALA A 123 -3.88 13.87 -10.26
C ALA A 123 -3.44 13.48 -11.68
N VAL A 124 -4.32 12.83 -12.45
CA VAL A 124 -4.04 12.44 -13.84
C VAL A 124 -3.94 13.66 -14.75
N LEU A 125 -4.92 14.56 -14.69
CA LEU A 125 -4.97 15.73 -15.56
C LEU A 125 -3.95 16.82 -15.15
N GLY A 126 -3.58 16.87 -13.88
CA GLY A 126 -2.56 17.79 -13.36
C GLY A 126 -1.14 17.42 -13.78
N ASP A 127 -0.90 16.16 -14.16
CA ASP A 127 0.38 15.75 -14.72
C ASP A 127 0.50 16.16 -16.19
N LYS A 128 1.22 17.26 -16.44
CA LYS A 128 1.41 17.82 -17.78
C LYS A 128 1.95 16.81 -18.81
N SER A 129 2.78 15.86 -18.39
CA SER A 129 3.35 14.87 -19.33
C SER A 129 2.31 13.84 -19.75
N VAL A 130 1.46 13.43 -18.82
CA VAL A 130 0.34 12.51 -19.08
C VAL A 130 -0.76 13.26 -19.84
N ALA A 131 -1.11 14.48 -19.44
CA ALA A 131 -2.15 15.29 -20.09
C ALA A 131 -1.88 15.49 -21.59
N LYS A 132 -0.62 15.70 -21.97
CA LYS A 132 -0.21 15.78 -23.38
C LYS A 132 -0.51 14.48 -24.15
N LEU A 133 -0.25 13.33 -23.54
CA LEU A 133 -0.56 12.03 -24.16
C LEU A 133 -2.07 11.81 -24.27
N LEU A 134 -2.85 12.21 -23.26
CA LEU A 134 -4.31 12.13 -23.32
C LEU A 134 -4.87 12.94 -24.50
N GLU A 135 -4.38 14.17 -24.69
CA GLU A 135 -4.75 15.03 -25.81
C GLU A 135 -4.38 14.40 -27.17
N GLU A 136 -3.15 13.87 -27.29
CA GLU A 136 -2.65 13.20 -28.49
C GLU A 136 -3.53 12.02 -28.93
N PHE A 137 -4.05 11.25 -27.98
CA PHE A 137 -4.91 10.09 -28.26
C PHE A 137 -6.42 10.37 -28.15
N HIS A 138 -6.79 11.65 -28.00
CA HIS A 138 -8.17 12.10 -27.84
C HIS A 138 -8.92 11.37 -26.71
N ILE A 139 -8.23 11.11 -25.60
CA ILE A 139 -8.83 10.60 -24.36
C ILE A 139 -9.30 11.80 -23.55
N ASP A 140 -10.61 12.02 -23.54
CA ASP A 140 -11.20 13.18 -22.87
C ASP A 140 -11.37 12.98 -21.35
N LYS A 141 -11.79 14.04 -20.68
CA LYS A 141 -12.02 14.02 -19.22
C LYS A 141 -13.07 12.98 -18.81
N ALA A 142 -14.12 12.77 -19.61
CA ALA A 142 -15.19 11.83 -19.27
C ALA A 142 -14.68 10.37 -19.33
N GLU A 143 -13.80 10.06 -20.29
CA GLU A 143 -13.14 8.76 -20.35
C GLU A 143 -12.21 8.54 -19.14
N VAL A 144 -11.43 9.55 -18.75
CA VAL A 144 -10.59 9.49 -17.53
C VAL A 144 -11.46 9.30 -16.28
N GLU A 145 -12.56 10.03 -16.14
CA GLU A 145 -13.51 9.91 -15.04
C GLU A 145 -14.05 8.48 -14.92
N LYS A 146 -14.47 7.89 -16.04
CA LYS A 146 -14.98 6.51 -16.08
C LYS A 146 -13.92 5.49 -15.64
N ILE A 147 -12.67 5.66 -16.05
CA ILE A 147 -11.57 4.78 -15.63
C ILE A 147 -11.27 4.95 -14.14
N VAL A 148 -11.23 6.20 -13.65
CA VAL A 148 -11.03 6.50 -12.23
C VAL A 148 -12.13 5.89 -11.38
N GLU A 149 -13.41 6.05 -11.75
CA GLU A 149 -14.54 5.43 -11.05
C GLU A 149 -14.41 3.90 -10.99
N LYS A 150 -14.08 3.27 -12.12
CA LYS A 150 -13.82 1.83 -12.20
C LYS A 150 -12.71 1.42 -11.23
N ASN A 151 -11.60 2.15 -11.18
CA ASN A 151 -10.48 1.83 -10.30
C ASN A 151 -10.81 2.05 -8.82
N VAL A 152 -11.46 3.17 -8.49
CA VAL A 152 -11.90 3.51 -7.13
C VAL A 152 -12.91 2.47 -6.60
N SER A 153 -13.78 1.93 -7.46
CA SER A 153 -14.77 0.93 -7.07
C SER A 153 -14.16 -0.39 -6.55
N LYS A 154 -12.90 -0.68 -6.88
CA LYS A 154 -12.16 -1.86 -6.42
C LYS A 154 -11.53 -1.65 -5.04
N ILE A 155 -11.48 -0.42 -4.55
CA ILE A 155 -10.81 -0.07 -3.30
C ILE A 155 -11.71 -0.40 -2.12
N ASN A 156 -11.14 -1.04 -1.10
CA ASN A 156 -11.82 -1.29 0.16
C ASN A 156 -11.89 0.01 0.99
N ILE A 157 -12.87 0.86 0.68
CA ILE A 157 -13.11 2.14 1.37
C ILE A 157 -13.37 1.97 2.87
N PRO A 158 -14.15 0.97 3.34
CA PRO A 158 -14.29 0.71 4.78
C PRO A 158 -12.95 0.47 5.48
N LEU A 159 -12.10 -0.40 4.93
CA LEU A 159 -10.77 -0.67 5.49
C LEU A 159 -9.86 0.56 5.42
N ARG A 160 -9.92 1.33 4.32
CA ARG A 160 -9.20 2.60 4.19
C ARG A 160 -9.55 3.56 5.33
N ASN A 161 -10.84 3.75 5.58
CA ASN A 161 -11.33 4.63 6.65
C ASN A 161 -10.91 4.11 8.04
N GLU A 162 -10.90 2.80 8.23
CA GLU A 162 -10.42 2.17 9.47
C GLU A 162 -8.93 2.47 9.71
N LEU A 163 -8.07 2.25 8.72
CA LEU A 163 -6.64 2.54 8.80
C LEU A 163 -6.35 4.03 9.02
N GLY A 164 -7.14 4.92 8.40
CA GLY A 164 -7.07 6.35 8.67
C GLY A 164 -7.37 6.68 10.14
N LYS A 165 -8.42 6.08 10.72
CA LYS A 165 -8.73 6.24 12.15
C LYS A 165 -7.66 5.63 13.07
N MET A 166 -7.03 4.53 12.67
CA MET A 166 -5.88 3.97 13.39
C MET A 166 -4.73 4.97 13.41
N THR A 167 -4.40 5.59 12.27
CA THR A 167 -3.35 6.61 12.18
C THR A 167 -3.66 7.83 13.07
N LEU A 168 -4.90 8.31 13.06
CA LEU A 168 -5.29 9.45 13.92
C LEU A 168 -5.17 9.12 15.41
N ARG A 169 -5.67 7.95 15.84
CA ARG A 169 -5.57 7.50 17.24
C ARG A 169 -4.13 7.27 17.67
N ASP A 170 -3.30 6.74 16.77
CA ASP A 170 -1.86 6.58 16.99
C ASP A 170 -1.24 7.94 17.32
N GLN A 171 -1.48 8.97 16.50
CA GLN A 171 -0.94 10.32 16.73
C GLN A 171 -1.51 11.00 17.97
N GLU A 172 -2.80 10.81 18.26
CA GLU A 172 -3.46 11.41 19.44
C GLU A 172 -2.75 11.01 20.74
N VAL A 173 -2.41 9.73 20.92
CA VAL A 173 -1.73 9.27 22.15
C VAL A 173 -0.25 9.66 22.22
N ARG A 174 0.41 9.98 21.08
CA ARG A 174 1.82 10.44 21.09
C ARG A 174 1.99 11.85 21.65
N ASN A 175 0.93 12.63 21.72
CA ASN A 175 0.96 13.96 22.33
C ASN A 175 0.80 13.92 23.87
N THR A 176 0.85 12.72 24.46
CA THR A 176 0.67 12.50 25.89
C THR A 176 1.90 11.85 26.51
N THR A 177 2.02 11.95 27.84
CA THR A 177 3.01 11.20 28.62
C THR A 177 2.43 9.90 29.21
N ASP A 178 1.17 9.58 28.89
CA ASP A 178 0.50 8.39 29.39
C ASP A 178 0.95 7.15 28.61
N TYR A 179 1.95 6.48 29.19
CA TYR A 179 2.54 5.30 28.61
C TYR A 179 1.57 4.10 28.52
N ASP A 180 0.60 4.00 29.43
CA ASP A 180 -0.39 2.91 29.40
C ASP A 180 -1.33 3.08 28.21
N SER A 181 -1.74 4.33 27.92
CA SER A 181 -2.51 4.65 26.71
C SER A 181 -1.73 4.36 25.43
N ILE A 182 -0.46 4.76 25.38
CA ILE A 182 0.44 4.44 24.26
C ILE A 182 0.52 2.93 24.02
N ARG A 183 0.84 2.16 25.06
CA ARG A 183 0.98 0.71 24.98
C ARG A 183 -0.31 0.03 24.55
N LYS A 184 -1.45 0.48 25.07
CA LYS A 184 -2.77 -0.04 24.70
C LYS A 184 -3.06 0.17 23.22
N ILE A 185 -2.82 1.36 22.69
CA ILE A 185 -3.03 1.66 21.26
C ILE A 185 -2.10 0.84 20.38
N ASP A 186 -0.82 0.71 20.73
CA ASP A 186 0.15 -0.09 19.98
C ASP A 186 -0.29 -1.56 19.86
N LEU A 187 -0.75 -2.15 20.98
CA LEU A 187 -1.26 -3.52 21.02
C LEU A 187 -2.52 -3.70 20.17
N GLN A 188 -3.47 -2.76 20.27
CA GLN A 188 -4.69 -2.77 19.46
C GLN A 188 -4.38 -2.67 17.95
N HIS A 189 -3.46 -1.78 17.56
CA HIS A 189 -3.04 -1.63 16.17
C HIS A 189 -2.30 -2.87 15.67
N SER A 190 -1.41 -3.43 16.49
CA SER A 190 -0.70 -4.66 16.17
C SER A 190 -1.65 -5.83 15.92
N GLN A 191 -2.58 -6.09 16.85
CA GLN A 191 -3.57 -7.16 16.71
C GLN A 191 -4.42 -6.95 15.46
N ARG A 192 -4.89 -5.72 15.24
CA ARG A 192 -5.76 -5.44 14.12
C ARG A 192 -5.04 -5.53 12.77
N LEU A 193 -3.80 -5.05 12.67
CA LEU A 193 -2.99 -5.19 11.44
C LEU A 193 -2.67 -6.65 11.16
N ARG A 194 -2.40 -7.47 12.17
CA ARG A 194 -2.22 -8.92 12.01
C ARG A 194 -3.48 -9.55 11.43
N GLU A 195 -4.65 -9.26 11.98
CA GLU A 195 -5.94 -9.75 11.45
C GLU A 195 -6.18 -9.31 10.00
N ILE A 196 -5.96 -8.03 9.68
CA ILE A 196 -6.11 -7.50 8.33
C ILE A 196 -5.19 -8.25 7.36
N ILE A 197 -3.92 -8.45 7.72
CA ILE A 197 -2.96 -9.16 6.88
C ILE A 197 -3.38 -10.61 6.64
N GLU A 198 -3.88 -11.30 7.66
CA GLU A 198 -4.27 -12.72 7.52
C GLU A 198 -5.62 -12.92 6.81
N THR A 199 -6.50 -11.92 6.82
CA THR A 199 -7.85 -12.04 6.23
C THR A 199 -7.99 -11.37 4.87
N VAL A 200 -7.32 -10.23 4.66
CA VAL A 200 -7.42 -9.42 3.45
C VAL A 200 -6.10 -9.40 2.66
N GLY A 201 -4.97 -9.60 3.34
CA GLY A 201 -3.64 -9.34 2.81
C GLY A 201 -3.10 -7.97 3.23
N PHE A 202 -1.87 -7.64 2.79
CA PHE A 202 -1.24 -6.37 3.15
C PHE A 202 -2.03 -5.19 2.56
N PRO A 203 -2.41 -4.17 3.36
CA PRO A 203 -3.23 -3.06 2.89
C PRO A 203 -2.40 -2.03 2.09
N ASN A 204 -1.98 -2.41 0.89
CA ASN A 204 -1.28 -1.54 -0.07
C ASN A 204 -2.25 -0.70 -0.92
N GLU A 205 -1.70 0.08 -1.85
CA GLU A 205 -2.45 1.00 -2.70
C GLU A 205 -3.50 0.31 -3.58
N LYS A 206 -3.30 -0.97 -3.93
CA LYS A 206 -4.28 -1.73 -4.73
C LYS A 206 -5.47 -2.17 -3.89
N VAL A 207 -5.30 -2.33 -2.58
CA VAL A 207 -6.35 -2.75 -1.64
C VAL A 207 -7.09 -1.54 -1.08
N VAL A 208 -6.37 -0.55 -0.58
CA VAL A 208 -6.96 0.59 0.16
C VAL A 208 -6.78 1.94 -0.52
N GLY A 209 -6.19 1.98 -1.72
CA GLY A 209 -5.94 3.20 -2.47
C GLY A 209 -4.67 3.94 -2.02
N GLY A 210 -4.10 4.76 -2.89
CA GLY A 210 -2.94 5.60 -2.58
C GLY A 210 -3.28 6.90 -1.85
N TYR A 211 -2.32 7.83 -1.81
CA TYR A 211 -2.49 9.19 -1.27
C TYR A 211 -3.57 9.98 -2.04
N SER A 212 -3.47 9.98 -3.37
CA SER A 212 -4.42 10.63 -4.27
C SER A 212 -5.55 9.67 -4.63
N LEU A 213 -6.65 9.70 -3.86
CA LEU A 213 -7.87 8.92 -4.12
C LEU A 213 -9.07 9.87 -4.31
N GLN A 214 -9.80 9.70 -5.42
CA GLN A 214 -10.96 10.51 -5.76
C GLN A 214 -12.01 10.48 -4.65
N GLY A 215 -12.52 11.66 -4.28
CA GLY A 215 -13.50 11.80 -3.19
C GLY A 215 -12.94 11.54 -1.78
N LYS A 216 -11.64 11.25 -1.65
CA LYS A 216 -10.91 11.08 -0.38
C LYS A 216 -9.51 11.73 -0.43
N PRO A 217 -9.40 13.02 -0.81
CA PRO A 217 -8.12 13.71 -0.75
C PRO A 217 -7.63 13.76 0.72
N HIS A 218 -6.34 13.54 0.96
CA HIS A 218 -5.68 13.68 2.27
C HIS A 218 -6.08 12.70 3.38
N SER A 219 -6.66 11.54 3.08
CA SER A 219 -6.77 10.47 4.08
C SER A 219 -5.46 9.67 4.12
N GLU A 220 -4.44 10.21 4.79
CA GLU A 220 -3.13 9.58 4.89
C GLU A 220 -3.24 8.21 5.60
N ILE A 221 -2.90 7.16 4.86
CA ILE A 221 -2.60 5.85 5.44
C ILE A 221 -1.09 5.72 5.39
N PHE A 222 -0.47 5.94 6.54
CA PHE A 222 0.98 5.84 6.67
C PHE A 222 1.36 4.71 7.62
N LEU A 223 1.19 3.48 7.13
CA LEU A 223 1.53 2.25 7.87
C LEU A 223 2.98 2.22 8.39
N PRO A 224 4.00 2.74 7.67
CA PRO A 224 5.37 2.71 8.18
C PRO A 224 5.51 3.35 9.57
N LEU A 225 4.72 4.40 9.86
CA LEU A 225 4.71 5.05 11.17
C LEU A 225 4.07 4.17 12.25
N ILE A 226 2.97 3.49 11.92
CA ILE A 226 2.36 2.52 12.84
C ILE A 226 3.34 1.37 13.13
N PHE A 227 4.03 0.84 12.10
CA PHE A 227 5.07 -0.18 12.25
C PHE A 227 6.22 0.29 13.14
N ASN A 228 6.68 1.52 12.97
CA ASN A 228 7.67 2.12 13.87
C ASN A 228 7.18 2.09 15.31
N HIS A 229 6.01 2.67 15.59
CA HIS A 229 5.55 2.79 16.97
C HIS A 229 5.30 1.44 17.64
N MET A 230 4.67 0.49 16.94
CA MET A 230 4.40 -0.83 17.51
C MET A 230 5.63 -1.74 17.60
N ALA A 231 6.81 -1.32 17.14
CA ALA A 231 8.06 -2.06 17.35
C ALA A 231 8.38 -2.28 18.85
N TYR A 232 7.86 -1.40 19.71
CA TYR A 232 8.01 -1.51 21.15
C TYR A 232 7.03 -2.52 21.75
N ASN A 233 5.73 -2.26 21.59
CA ASN A 233 4.65 -2.90 22.34
C ASN A 233 3.85 -3.94 21.54
N GLY A 234 4.01 -3.99 20.22
CA GLY A 234 3.26 -4.87 19.34
C GLY A 234 3.85 -6.29 19.22
N ASP A 235 3.25 -7.07 18.32
CA ASP A 235 3.64 -8.44 17.96
C ASP A 235 4.83 -8.42 16.99
N TYR A 236 5.96 -7.94 17.50
CA TYR A 236 7.20 -7.75 16.73
C TYR A 236 7.63 -9.04 16.00
N ASP A 237 7.58 -10.19 16.68
CA ASP A 237 8.05 -11.46 16.12
C ASP A 237 7.20 -11.92 14.93
N TYR A 238 5.87 -11.72 14.99
CA TYR A 238 4.99 -11.98 13.86
C TYR A 238 5.38 -11.10 12.65
N PHE A 239 5.46 -9.78 12.83
CA PHE A 239 5.72 -8.87 11.72
C PHE A 239 7.15 -9.01 11.17
N LYS A 240 8.13 -9.27 12.03
CA LYS A 240 9.51 -9.55 11.63
C LYS A 240 9.59 -10.70 10.63
N LYS A 241 8.76 -11.74 10.82
CA LYS A 241 8.70 -12.88 9.91
C LYS A 241 7.84 -12.59 8.68
N LYS A 242 6.65 -12.00 8.87
CA LYS A 242 5.64 -11.85 7.82
C LYS A 242 6.00 -10.78 6.78
N LEU A 243 6.53 -9.63 7.18
CA LEU A 243 6.78 -8.53 6.24
C LEU A 243 7.82 -8.88 5.16
N PRO A 244 8.94 -9.56 5.45
CA PRO A 244 9.87 -10.01 4.41
C PRO A 244 9.24 -10.96 3.36
N GLU A 245 8.28 -11.80 3.76
CA GLU A 245 7.53 -12.65 2.83
C GLU A 245 6.65 -11.80 1.88
N LEU A 246 5.98 -10.79 2.43
CA LEU A 246 5.15 -9.84 1.68
C LEU A 246 5.97 -8.86 0.82
N ILE A 247 7.22 -8.60 1.17
CA ILE A 247 8.14 -7.83 0.33
C ILE A 247 8.56 -8.69 -0.87
N LYS A 248 8.95 -9.94 -0.62
CA LYS A 248 9.38 -10.87 -1.68
C LYS A 248 8.28 -11.09 -2.72
N ASN A 249 7.01 -11.10 -2.32
CA ASN A 249 5.88 -11.27 -3.23
C ASN A 249 5.37 -9.95 -3.86
N GLY A 250 5.97 -8.80 -3.53
CA GLY A 250 5.62 -7.50 -4.10
C GLY A 250 4.34 -6.86 -3.55
N THR A 251 3.87 -7.26 -2.37
CA THR A 251 2.65 -6.69 -1.76
C THR A 251 2.93 -5.67 -0.66
N CYS A 252 4.14 -5.67 -0.08
CA CYS A 252 4.56 -4.76 0.97
C CYS A 252 5.79 -3.95 0.54
N ASP A 253 5.74 -2.63 0.73
CA ASP A 253 6.90 -1.77 0.53
C ASP A 253 7.98 -2.07 1.61
N PRO A 254 9.25 -2.32 1.21
CA PRO A 254 10.37 -2.59 2.11
C PRO A 254 10.53 -1.59 3.27
N PHE A 255 10.11 -0.34 3.07
CA PHE A 255 10.16 0.72 4.07
C PHE A 255 9.36 0.38 5.34
N ASN A 256 8.25 -0.38 5.23
CA ASN A 256 7.48 -0.82 6.39
C ASN A 256 8.29 -1.73 7.33
N TYR A 257 9.02 -2.70 6.76
CA TYR A 257 9.86 -3.61 7.53
C TYR A 257 11.06 -2.90 8.13
N ALA A 258 11.71 -2.03 7.36
CA ALA A 258 12.85 -1.27 7.84
C ALA A 258 12.50 -0.36 9.02
N MET A 259 11.33 0.32 8.97
CA MET A 259 10.84 1.15 10.07
C MET A 259 10.60 0.35 11.36
N LEU A 260 10.06 -0.88 11.24
CA LEU A 260 9.87 -1.80 12.37
C LEU A 260 11.22 -2.24 12.97
N GLU A 261 12.13 -2.75 12.14
CA GLU A 261 13.42 -3.29 12.60
C GLU A 261 14.33 -2.22 13.19
N ASP A 262 14.48 -1.08 12.51
CA ASP A 262 15.36 -0.01 13.00
C ASP A 262 14.86 0.53 14.34
N ARG A 263 13.54 0.74 14.48
CA ARG A 263 12.97 1.19 15.75
C ARG A 263 13.13 0.15 16.85
N ARG A 264 12.95 -1.14 16.55
CA ARG A 264 13.23 -2.21 17.51
C ARG A 264 14.68 -2.19 17.96
N ASN A 265 15.62 -2.01 17.04
CA ASN A 265 17.03 -1.98 17.36
C ASN A 265 17.39 -0.76 18.21
N GLU A 266 16.91 0.42 17.85
CA GLU A 266 17.06 1.64 18.63
C GLU A 266 16.58 1.46 20.08
N ILE A 267 15.35 0.96 20.28
CA ILE A 267 14.78 0.72 21.61
C ILE A 267 15.65 -0.22 22.46
N ASN A 268 16.28 -1.21 21.82
CA ASN A 268 17.10 -2.22 22.50
C ASN A 268 18.58 -1.85 22.53
N ASN A 269 18.96 -0.61 22.19
CA ASN A 269 20.35 -0.16 22.09
C ASN A 269 21.23 -1.08 21.21
N LYS A 270 20.65 -1.57 20.10
CA LYS A 270 21.34 -2.36 19.07
C LYS A 270 21.68 -1.49 17.86
N PRO A 271 22.65 -1.89 17.03
CA PRO A 271 22.92 -1.21 15.77
C PRO A 271 21.67 -1.08 14.89
N VAL A 272 21.43 0.12 14.40
CA VAL A 272 20.37 0.42 13.42
C VAL A 272 20.86 -0.08 12.06
N GLU A 273 20.06 -0.88 11.35
CA GLU A 273 20.57 -1.68 10.22
C GLU A 273 20.29 -1.00 8.86
N TYR A 274 19.17 -0.27 8.75
CA TYR A 274 18.72 0.34 7.49
C TYR A 274 18.78 1.87 7.50
N HIS A 275 18.82 2.48 8.68
CA HIS A 275 18.84 3.93 8.92
C HIS A 275 17.69 4.69 8.22
N VAL A 276 16.47 4.17 8.33
CA VAL A 276 15.27 4.85 7.81
C VAL A 276 14.62 5.82 8.81
N ILE A 277 14.96 5.70 10.11
CA ILE A 277 14.43 6.56 11.19
C ILE A 277 15.46 7.48 11.82
N ILE A 278 16.75 7.17 11.69
CA ILE A 278 17.84 7.87 12.37
C ILE A 278 18.85 8.32 11.30
N PRO A 279 19.30 9.60 11.34
CA PRO A 279 20.33 10.09 10.45
C PRO A 279 21.58 9.21 10.47
N ILE A 280 22.22 9.07 9.31
CA ILE A 280 23.47 8.31 9.21
C ILE A 280 24.61 9.22 9.66
N GLU A 281 25.30 8.83 10.73
CA GLU A 281 26.52 9.51 11.18
C GLU A 281 27.66 9.36 10.17
N GLU A 282 28.57 10.34 10.11
CA GLU A 282 29.68 10.36 9.15
C GLU A 282 30.59 9.12 9.25
N LYS A 283 30.77 8.58 10.46
CA LYS A 283 31.59 7.40 10.74
C LYS A 283 30.88 6.06 10.48
N SER A 284 29.60 6.07 10.11
CA SER A 284 28.84 4.84 9.88
C SER A 284 29.31 4.09 8.63
N ASP A 285 29.28 2.76 8.68
CA ASP A 285 29.62 1.91 7.54
C ASP A 285 28.48 1.92 6.49
N LYS A 286 28.50 2.93 5.60
CA LYS A 286 27.53 3.06 4.51
C LYS A 286 27.51 1.84 3.60
N LYS A 287 28.62 1.11 3.43
CA LYS A 287 28.66 -0.10 2.59
C LYS A 287 27.83 -1.21 3.23
N LYS A 288 27.98 -1.44 4.54
CA LYS A 288 27.16 -2.40 5.27
C LYS A 288 25.69 -2.00 5.25
N ILE A 289 25.37 -0.73 5.52
CA ILE A 289 23.99 -0.22 5.49
C ILE A 289 23.35 -0.46 4.11
N ASN A 290 24.05 -0.11 3.03
CA ASN A 290 23.54 -0.34 1.67
C ASN A 290 23.40 -1.84 1.33
N ALA A 291 24.28 -2.70 1.85
CA ALA A 291 24.13 -4.15 1.69
C ALA A 291 22.86 -4.67 2.38
N ASN A 292 22.59 -4.21 3.61
CA ASN A 292 21.36 -4.54 4.34
C ASN A 292 20.12 -4.04 3.60
N ARG A 293 20.12 -2.76 3.18
CA ARG A 293 19.01 -2.14 2.44
C ARG A 293 18.72 -2.89 1.15
N LYS A 294 19.75 -3.23 0.37
CA LYS A 294 19.62 -4.04 -0.84
C LYS A 294 19.02 -5.42 -0.57
N ALA A 295 19.37 -6.06 0.55
CA ALA A 295 18.89 -7.40 0.90
C ALA A 295 17.36 -7.47 1.10
N ILE A 296 16.71 -6.34 1.42
CA ILE A 296 15.26 -6.25 1.56
C ILE A 296 14.59 -5.44 0.45
N GLY A 297 15.34 -4.95 -0.54
CA GLY A 297 14.81 -4.15 -1.64
C GLY A 297 14.60 -2.68 -1.30
N LEU A 298 15.25 -2.12 -0.28
CA LEU A 298 15.33 -0.68 -0.09
C LEU A 298 16.32 -0.03 -1.08
N PRO A 299 16.13 1.26 -1.41
CA PRO A 299 17.10 2.00 -2.20
C PRO A 299 18.40 2.20 -1.42
N SER A 300 19.50 2.54 -2.10
CA SER A 300 20.72 2.94 -1.39
C SER A 300 20.53 4.29 -0.68
N VAL A 301 21.39 4.56 0.29
CA VAL A 301 21.44 5.85 0.99
C VAL A 301 21.68 6.99 0.01
N GLU A 302 22.60 6.80 -0.94
CA GLU A 302 22.96 7.78 -1.96
C GLU A 302 21.77 8.09 -2.88
N PHE A 303 20.95 7.09 -3.20
CA PHE A 303 19.71 7.31 -3.97
C PHE A 303 18.73 8.20 -3.21
N GLU A 304 18.52 7.95 -1.91
CA GLU A 304 17.63 8.80 -1.12
C GLU A 304 18.16 10.23 -0.97
N GLU A 305 19.46 10.39 -0.72
CA GLU A 305 20.13 11.70 -0.67
C GLU A 305 19.98 12.44 -2.02
N PHE A 306 20.19 11.73 -3.14
CA PHE A 306 19.98 12.25 -4.49
C PHE A 306 18.53 12.71 -4.70
N LYS A 307 17.53 11.88 -4.38
CA LYS A 307 16.11 12.22 -4.54
C LYS A 307 15.72 13.42 -3.69
N LYS A 308 16.13 13.46 -2.42
CA LYS A 308 15.87 14.60 -1.52
C LYS A 308 16.42 15.91 -2.10
N LYS A 309 17.65 15.89 -2.63
CA LYS A 309 18.28 17.05 -3.27
C LYS A 309 17.50 17.52 -4.50
N ILE A 310 17.04 16.60 -5.35
CA ILE A 310 16.24 16.96 -6.52
C ILE A 310 14.89 17.56 -6.09
N MET A 311 14.21 16.95 -5.12
CA MET A 311 12.85 17.35 -4.70
C MET A 311 12.82 18.65 -3.88
N SER A 312 13.96 19.08 -3.35
CA SER A 312 14.06 20.32 -2.55
C SER A 312 14.39 21.56 -3.41
N ASN A 313 14.59 21.38 -4.71
CA ASN A 313 14.79 22.45 -5.71
C ASN A 313 13.56 22.59 -6.60
#